data_AF-A0A1Q7YED9-F1
#
_entry.id   AF-A0A1Q7YED9-F1
#
_cell.length_a   1.000
_cell.length_b   1.000
_cell.length_c   1.000
_cell.angle_alpha   90.00
_cell.angle_beta   90.00
_cell.angle_gamma   90.00
#
_symmetry.space_group_name_H-M   'P 1'
#
loop_
_entity.id
_entity.type
_entity.pdbx_description
1 polymer ?
#
loop_
_entity_poly.entity_id
_entity_poly.type
_entity_poly.pdbx_seq_one_letter_code
_entity_poly.pdbx_strand_id
1 'polypeptide(L)'
;MMKEKSRARVCIPVCERRASDLVVALARACEIGDIVELRLDYLGGGELAEALESLNELLKTRPCPVILTMRPAEQGGFHEFDNFNRIVFWDEHFLFNKPDVDFADIELDLALFFRQREGEGWQGLLDWSRVICSYHDFRGVPDDLDEIYETISRTPARVMKIAVHARDAVDCLPVFHLLERGAREGREIIAVAMGQAGLATRILGTSRGSFLVFASSDNEHSTAPGQVTAEELREIYRVNEIGEETEVLGLVGLPTAHSVSPLMHNRALASRGLDAVYIPFEVYDLSAFIKRMVNPRTREIDWRLRGLSVTAPHKSAIIAELDSIDSVAEAIGAVNTVVVENNELRGYNTDAEAFLSPLREMVADLNGVRCAVIGAGGAARAVVWALRKEDAEVTLFARDIEKAQPLAEKFGVLVSSLDKASFKEFDLVVNTTPLGTRGEHEDETAARTDQLAGARIAYDLVYNPLETRFMREASRVGCETIGGLPMLVGQAAAQFKLWTSTDAPLEKMREAAKECFEKQVSDTQDESK
;
A
#
# COMPACT_ATOMS: atom_id res chain seq x y z
N MET A 1 11.77 20.17 23.67
CA MET A 1 12.96 19.73 22.92
C MET A 1 12.45 18.62 22.01
N MET A 2 12.28 18.87 20.71
CA MET A 2 11.84 17.82 19.78
C MET A 2 12.93 16.74 19.79
N LYS A 3 12.57 15.48 20.07
CA LYS A 3 13.48 14.36 19.83
C LYS A 3 13.87 14.42 18.36
N GLU A 4 15.16 14.39 18.07
CA GLU A 4 15.68 14.30 16.71
C GLU A 4 15.11 13.02 16.08
N LYS A 5 14.41 13.13 14.93
CA LYS A 5 13.81 11.98 14.27
C LYS A 5 14.95 11.04 13.86
N SER A 6 14.96 9.80 14.36
CA SER A 6 16.00 8.84 13.96
C SER A 6 15.76 8.45 12.50
N ARG A 7 16.77 8.65 11.66
CA ARG A 7 16.74 8.21 10.26
C ARG A 7 16.39 6.71 10.20
N ALA A 8 15.40 6.35 9.38
CA ALA A 8 15.03 4.97 9.16
C ALA A 8 16.19 4.19 8.53
N ARG A 9 16.46 2.98 9.04
CA ARG A 9 17.40 2.03 8.42
C ARG A 9 16.65 1.14 7.45
N VAL A 10 16.90 1.31 6.16
CA VAL A 10 16.31 0.49 5.09
C VAL A 10 17.29 -0.62 4.71
N CYS A 11 16.84 -1.86 4.84
CA CYS A 11 17.57 -3.07 4.49
C CYS A 11 17.16 -3.58 3.11
N ILE A 12 18.14 -3.85 2.24
CA ILE A 12 17.93 -4.38 0.89
C ILE A 12 18.41 -5.83 0.83
N PRO A 13 17.50 -6.81 0.63
CA PRO A 13 17.89 -8.19 0.38
C PRO A 13 18.56 -8.34 -1.00
N VAL A 14 19.68 -9.05 -1.05
CA VAL A 14 20.36 -9.47 -2.28
C VAL A 14 20.21 -10.99 -2.39
N CYS A 15 19.53 -11.43 -3.45
CA CYS A 15 19.08 -12.81 -3.65
C CYS A 15 19.64 -13.41 -4.95
N GLU A 16 20.90 -13.10 -5.24
CA GLU A 16 21.57 -13.61 -6.44
C GLU A 16 21.75 -15.12 -6.38
N ARG A 17 21.62 -15.76 -7.54
CA ARG A 17 21.78 -17.21 -7.70
C ARG A 17 23.18 -17.62 -8.15
N ARG A 18 24.03 -16.64 -8.50
CA ARG A 18 25.42 -16.85 -8.92
C ARG A 18 26.36 -16.01 -8.08
N ALA A 19 27.48 -16.59 -7.67
CA ALA A 19 28.51 -15.92 -6.88
C ALA A 19 29.06 -14.68 -7.60
N SER A 20 29.24 -14.79 -8.92
CA SER A 20 29.76 -13.73 -9.78
C SER A 20 28.89 -12.46 -9.83
N ASP A 21 27.59 -12.57 -9.56
CA ASP A 21 26.66 -11.43 -9.58
C ASP A 21 26.62 -10.67 -8.24
N LEU A 22 27.01 -11.32 -7.13
CA LEU A 22 26.89 -10.77 -5.77
C LEU A 22 27.60 -9.43 -5.60
N VAL A 23 28.78 -9.25 -6.21
CA VAL A 23 29.57 -8.02 -6.07
C VAL A 23 28.83 -6.83 -6.64
N VAL A 24 28.26 -6.99 -7.83
CA VAL A 24 27.51 -5.93 -8.51
C VAL A 24 26.18 -5.68 -7.79
N ALA A 25 25.49 -6.74 -7.37
CA ALA A 25 24.23 -6.63 -6.64
C ALA A 25 24.41 -5.95 -5.28
N LEU A 26 25.45 -6.30 -4.51
CA LEU A 26 25.79 -5.65 -3.24
C LEU A 26 26.08 -4.16 -3.44
N ALA A 27 26.88 -3.80 -4.44
CA ALA A 27 27.21 -2.41 -4.72
C ALA A 27 25.94 -1.59 -5.02
N ARG A 28 25.06 -2.09 -5.90
CA ARG A 28 23.76 -1.46 -6.21
C ARG A 28 22.86 -1.36 -4.98
N ALA A 29 22.77 -2.43 -4.20
CA ALA A 29 21.94 -2.46 -3.00
C ALA A 29 22.40 -1.42 -1.95
N CYS A 30 23.71 -1.21 -1.81
CA CYS A 30 24.25 -0.16 -0.93
C CYS A 30 24.07 1.27 -1.47
N GLU A 31 23.75 1.49 -2.75
CA GLU A 31 23.42 2.83 -3.28
C GLU A 31 22.05 3.31 -2.79
N ILE A 32 21.12 2.38 -2.54
CA ILE A 32 19.72 2.67 -2.18
C ILE A 32 19.37 2.29 -0.73
N GLY A 33 20.10 1.34 -0.15
CA GLY A 33 19.96 0.82 1.21
C GLY A 33 20.91 1.44 2.22
N ASP A 34 20.54 1.37 3.50
CA ASP A 34 21.45 1.71 4.62
C ASP A 34 22.19 0.47 5.14
N ILE A 35 21.67 -0.73 4.83
CA ILE A 35 22.20 -2.05 5.20
C ILE A 35 21.76 -3.06 4.13
N VAL A 36 22.55 -4.10 3.89
CA VAL A 36 22.24 -5.13 2.89
C VAL A 36 22.13 -6.50 3.56
N GLU A 37 21.11 -7.27 3.21
CA GLU A 37 20.97 -8.67 3.61
C GLU A 37 21.43 -9.58 2.47
N LEU A 38 22.56 -10.25 2.63
CA LEU A 38 23.02 -11.27 1.68
C LEU A 38 22.31 -12.60 1.98
N ARG A 39 21.40 -12.99 1.09
CA ARG A 39 20.66 -14.26 1.17
C ARG A 39 21.45 -15.38 0.52
N LEU A 40 22.39 -15.96 1.28
CA LEU A 40 23.28 -17.02 0.81
C LEU A 40 22.53 -18.32 0.49
N ASP A 41 21.31 -18.49 1.02
CA ASP A 41 20.44 -19.61 0.69
C ASP A 41 19.93 -19.61 -0.76
N TYR A 42 20.13 -18.53 -1.53
CA TYR A 42 19.86 -18.48 -2.96
C TYR A 42 20.98 -19.06 -3.83
N LEU A 43 22.14 -19.36 -3.23
CA LEU A 43 23.30 -19.94 -3.91
C LEU A 43 23.33 -21.46 -3.69
N GLY A 44 23.39 -22.22 -4.78
CA GLY A 44 23.42 -23.69 -4.71
C GLY A 44 24.83 -24.26 -4.88
N GLY A 45 25.19 -25.24 -4.05
CA GLY A 45 26.37 -26.10 -4.26
C GLY A 45 27.68 -25.32 -4.47
N GLY A 46 28.26 -25.43 -5.67
CA GLY A 46 29.53 -24.77 -6.01
C GLY A 46 29.48 -23.24 -5.97
N GLU A 47 28.34 -22.63 -6.28
CA GLU A 47 28.16 -21.17 -6.22
C GLU A 47 28.29 -20.66 -4.78
N LEU A 48 27.76 -21.41 -3.80
CA LEU A 48 27.91 -21.05 -2.39
C LEU A 48 29.38 -21.13 -1.96
N ALA A 49 30.10 -22.18 -2.37
CA ALA A 49 31.52 -22.31 -2.06
C ALA A 49 32.35 -21.16 -2.64
N GLU A 50 32.14 -20.81 -3.92
CA GLU A 50 32.81 -19.69 -4.59
C GLU A 50 32.47 -18.34 -3.94
N ALA A 51 31.21 -18.13 -3.58
CA ALA A 51 30.80 -16.94 -2.85
C ALA A 51 31.51 -16.85 -1.50
N LEU A 52 31.64 -17.94 -0.75
CA LEU A 52 32.30 -17.93 0.56
C LEU A 52 33.80 -17.65 0.50
N GLU A 53 34.47 -18.14 -0.55
CA GLU A 53 35.88 -17.82 -0.82
C GLU A 53 36.08 -16.32 -1.07
N SER A 54 35.23 -15.71 -1.89
CA SER A 54 35.30 -14.30 -2.25
C SER A 54 34.71 -13.34 -1.20
N LEU A 55 33.83 -13.83 -0.33
CA LEU A 55 33.08 -13.04 0.65
C LEU A 55 33.99 -12.25 1.61
N ASN A 56 35.20 -12.73 1.91
CA ASN A 56 36.13 -11.98 2.77
C ASN A 56 36.54 -10.64 2.16
N GLU A 57 36.93 -10.64 0.89
CA GLU A 57 37.33 -9.42 0.19
C GLU A 57 36.14 -8.52 -0.10
N LEU A 58 34.98 -9.13 -0.41
CA LEU A 58 33.73 -8.42 -0.57
C LEU A 58 33.35 -7.64 0.69
N LEU A 59 33.42 -8.30 1.86
CA LEU A 59 33.09 -7.67 3.12
C LEU A 59 34.09 -6.56 3.47
N LYS A 60 35.40 -6.75 3.30
CA LYS A 60 36.39 -5.69 3.60
C LYS A 60 36.19 -4.40 2.81
N THR A 61 35.66 -4.51 1.60
CA THR A 61 35.48 -3.38 0.67
C THR A 61 34.05 -2.85 0.61
N ARG A 62 33.13 -3.42 1.40
CA ARG A 62 31.71 -3.07 1.37
C ARG A 62 31.49 -1.59 1.75
N PRO A 63 30.63 -0.86 1.02
CA PRO A 63 30.34 0.53 1.33
C PRO A 63 29.27 0.71 2.42
N CYS A 64 28.51 -0.34 2.75
CA CYS A 64 27.48 -0.32 3.79
C CYS A 64 27.48 -1.62 4.64
N PRO A 65 26.92 -1.60 5.86
CA PRO A 65 26.82 -2.80 6.70
C PRO A 65 26.09 -3.96 6.03
N VAL A 66 26.45 -5.19 6.40
CA VAL A 66 25.89 -6.42 5.82
C VAL A 66 25.36 -7.39 6.88
N ILE A 67 24.18 -7.95 6.60
CA ILE A 67 23.59 -9.09 7.31
C ILE A 67 23.82 -10.34 6.46
N LEU A 68 24.51 -11.34 6.98
CA LEU A 68 24.54 -12.67 6.36
C LEU A 68 23.32 -13.48 6.79
N THR A 69 22.67 -14.14 5.83
CA THR A 69 21.49 -14.97 6.09
C THR A 69 21.60 -16.29 5.33
N MET A 70 21.32 -17.39 6.02
CA MET A 70 21.22 -18.74 5.46
C MET A 70 19.88 -19.36 5.87
N ARG A 71 18.81 -18.92 5.18
CA ARG A 71 17.43 -19.24 5.55
C ARG A 71 17.04 -20.66 5.13
N PRO A 72 16.37 -21.45 5.97
CA PRO A 72 15.83 -22.75 5.57
C PRO A 72 14.51 -22.58 4.80
N ALA A 73 14.15 -23.56 3.96
CA ALA A 73 12.99 -23.49 3.08
C ALA A 73 11.66 -23.25 3.84
N GLU A 74 11.47 -23.87 5.00
CA GLU A 74 10.28 -23.71 5.85
C GLU A 74 10.11 -22.29 6.41
N GLN A 75 11.18 -21.48 6.43
CA GLN A 75 11.17 -20.07 6.80
C GLN A 75 11.46 -19.14 5.59
N GLY A 76 11.18 -19.60 4.37
CA GLY A 76 11.28 -18.78 3.15
C GLY A 76 12.67 -18.75 2.52
N GLY A 77 13.50 -19.75 2.81
CA GLY A 77 14.75 -20.02 2.10
C GLY A 77 14.53 -20.54 0.68
N PHE A 78 15.49 -20.28 -0.22
CA PHE A 78 15.38 -20.72 -1.62
C PHE A 78 15.85 -22.17 -1.83
N HIS A 79 17.08 -22.50 -1.44
CA HIS A 79 17.56 -23.88 -1.45
C HIS A 79 17.29 -24.59 -0.12
N GLU A 80 17.01 -25.90 -0.18
CA GLU A 80 16.89 -26.74 1.01
C GLU A 80 18.27 -27.05 1.58
N PHE A 81 18.48 -26.68 2.84
CA PHE A 81 19.63 -27.07 3.64
C PHE A 81 19.12 -27.74 4.91
N ASP A 82 19.61 -28.95 5.18
CA ASP A 82 19.30 -29.58 6.46
C ASP A 82 19.97 -28.83 7.63
N ASN A 83 19.46 -29.09 8.83
CA ASN A 83 19.96 -28.42 10.04
C ASN A 83 21.44 -28.72 10.32
N PHE A 84 21.94 -29.88 9.92
CA PHE A 84 23.36 -30.22 10.12
C PHE A 84 24.25 -29.30 9.28
N ASN A 85 23.97 -29.17 7.99
CA ASN A 85 24.73 -28.31 7.09
C ASN A 85 24.63 -26.83 7.49
N ARG A 86 23.48 -26.38 8.00
CA ARG A 86 23.31 -25.01 8.53
C ARG A 86 24.13 -24.78 9.80
N ILE A 87 24.15 -25.74 10.73
CA ILE A 87 25.00 -25.66 11.93
C ILE A 87 26.48 -25.59 11.55
N VAL A 88 26.93 -26.47 10.65
CA VAL A 88 28.31 -26.48 10.15
C VAL A 88 28.66 -25.15 9.48
N PHE A 89 27.76 -24.62 8.64
CA PHE A 89 27.94 -23.33 8.00
C PHE A 89 28.22 -22.20 9.01
N TRP A 90 27.39 -22.09 10.06
CA TRP A 90 27.55 -21.03 11.05
C TRP A 90 28.79 -21.24 11.94
N ASP A 91 29.10 -22.48 12.31
CA ASP A 91 30.29 -22.82 13.10
C ASP A 91 31.59 -22.49 12.35
N GLU A 92 31.69 -22.86 11.07
CA GLU A 92 32.89 -22.69 10.26
C GLU A 92 33.10 -21.24 9.78
N HIS A 93 32.02 -20.48 9.55
CA HIS A 93 32.10 -19.19 8.87
C HIS A 93 31.84 -17.97 9.73
N PHE A 94 31.15 -18.04 10.87
CA PHE A 94 30.77 -16.82 11.61
C PHE A 94 31.72 -16.43 12.73
N LEU A 95 32.30 -17.41 13.43
CA LEU A 95 33.06 -17.15 14.66
C LEU A 95 34.50 -16.72 14.46
N PHE A 96 35.22 -17.40 13.56
CA PHE A 96 36.68 -17.36 13.53
C PHE A 96 37.26 -16.81 12.22
N ASN A 97 36.48 -16.80 11.14
CA ASN A 97 37.00 -16.55 9.79
C ASN A 97 36.48 -15.26 9.13
N LYS A 98 35.51 -14.56 9.73
CA LYS A 98 34.80 -13.44 9.09
C LYS A 98 34.54 -12.25 10.07
N PRO A 99 35.58 -11.65 10.68
CA PRO A 99 35.41 -10.52 11.63
C PRO A 99 34.77 -9.28 10.99
N ASP A 100 34.71 -9.23 9.66
CA ASP A 100 34.13 -8.15 8.89
C ASP A 100 32.61 -8.29 8.69
N VAL A 101 31.95 -9.36 9.18
CA VAL A 101 30.48 -9.46 9.16
C VAL A 101 29.88 -8.58 10.25
N ASP A 102 28.96 -7.68 9.89
CA ASP A 102 28.28 -6.81 10.86
C ASP A 102 27.20 -7.57 11.63
N PHE A 103 26.39 -8.36 10.92
CA PHE A 103 25.32 -9.17 11.52
C PHE A 103 25.21 -10.55 10.87
N ALA A 104 24.83 -11.56 11.66
CA ALA A 104 24.29 -12.83 11.17
C ALA A 104 22.84 -12.98 11.61
N ASP A 105 21.98 -13.29 10.66
CA ASP A 105 20.61 -13.71 10.90
C ASP A 105 20.57 -15.23 11.10
N ILE A 106 20.35 -15.64 12.36
CA ILE A 106 20.31 -17.03 12.79
C ILE A 106 18.91 -17.31 13.33
N GLU A 107 18.29 -18.35 12.81
CA GLU A 107 16.95 -18.77 13.20
C GLU A 107 16.91 -19.24 14.66
N LEU A 108 15.77 -19.05 15.31
CA LEU A 108 15.57 -19.32 16.73
C LEU A 108 15.95 -20.75 17.14
N ASP A 109 15.67 -21.75 16.31
CA ASP A 109 16.03 -23.15 16.58
C ASP A 109 17.55 -23.36 16.66
N LEU A 110 18.32 -22.77 15.73
CA LEU A 110 19.79 -22.80 15.80
C LEU A 110 20.33 -21.94 16.93
N ALA A 111 19.75 -20.76 17.18
CA ALA A 111 20.17 -19.90 18.28
C ALA A 111 20.03 -20.65 19.63
N LEU A 112 18.93 -21.37 19.84
CA LEU A 112 18.73 -22.21 21.03
C LEU A 112 19.73 -23.37 21.08
N PHE A 113 20.03 -24.01 19.94
CA PHE A 113 21.06 -25.05 19.86
C PHE A 113 22.44 -24.53 20.29
N PHE A 114 22.92 -23.44 19.72
CA PHE A 114 24.23 -22.85 20.08
C PHE A 114 24.24 -22.41 21.55
N ARG A 115 23.16 -21.81 22.03
CA ARG A 115 23.00 -21.42 23.44
C ARG A 115 23.10 -22.61 24.39
N GLN A 116 22.47 -23.73 24.04
CA GLN A 116 22.55 -24.95 24.84
C GLN A 116 23.99 -25.48 24.88
N ARG A 117 24.68 -25.51 23.73
CA ARG A 117 26.08 -25.96 23.64
C ARG A 117 27.03 -25.10 24.47
N GLU A 118 26.82 -23.78 24.49
CA GLU A 118 27.57 -22.88 25.36
C GLU A 118 27.34 -23.19 26.85
N GLY A 119 26.10 -23.54 27.22
CA GLY A 119 25.77 -24.04 28.57
C GLY A 119 26.44 -25.37 28.92
N GLU A 120 26.72 -26.21 27.92
CA GLU A 120 27.48 -27.47 28.05
C GLU A 120 29.00 -27.25 28.10
N GLY A 121 29.49 -26.01 28.03
CA GLY A 121 30.90 -25.64 28.18
C GLY A 121 31.64 -25.32 26.88
N TRP A 122 30.95 -25.29 25.74
CA TRP A 122 31.54 -24.91 24.45
C TRP A 122 31.58 -23.40 24.32
N GLN A 123 32.73 -22.76 24.54
CA GLN A 123 32.82 -21.30 24.58
C GLN A 123 33.04 -20.69 23.19
N GLY A 124 32.46 -19.50 23.00
CA GLY A 124 32.67 -18.68 21.81
C GLY A 124 32.11 -19.34 20.55
N LEU A 125 30.88 -19.87 20.63
CA LEU A 125 30.17 -20.48 19.50
C LEU A 125 29.36 -19.45 18.69
N LEU A 126 29.00 -18.31 19.25
CA LEU A 126 28.56 -17.14 18.47
C LEU A 126 29.06 -15.85 19.11
N ASP A 127 29.41 -14.84 18.29
CA ASP A 127 29.46 -13.45 18.79
C ASP A 127 28.03 -12.91 18.86
N TRP A 128 27.36 -13.16 19.98
CA TRP A 128 25.98 -12.76 20.22
C TRP A 128 25.73 -11.25 20.03
N SER A 129 26.75 -10.41 20.14
CA SER A 129 26.64 -8.97 19.87
C SER A 129 26.41 -8.63 18.41
N ARG A 130 26.50 -9.62 17.51
CA ARG A 130 26.26 -9.51 16.07
C ARG A 130 25.13 -10.42 15.60
N VAL A 131 24.49 -11.16 16.49
CA VAL A 131 23.42 -12.08 16.13
C VAL A 131 22.08 -11.36 16.08
N ILE A 132 21.38 -11.55 14.97
CA ILE A 132 19.95 -11.32 14.82
C ILE A 132 19.29 -12.69 15.01
N CYS A 133 18.56 -12.89 16.12
CA CYS A 133 17.81 -14.12 16.34
C CYS A 133 16.43 -13.99 15.71
N SER A 134 16.15 -14.80 14.69
CA SER A 134 14.96 -14.62 13.86
C SER A 134 13.94 -15.75 13.93
N TYR A 135 12.69 -15.40 13.65
CA TYR A 135 11.57 -16.31 13.48
C TYR A 135 10.66 -15.81 12.37
N HIS A 136 10.19 -16.73 11.51
CA HIS A 136 9.29 -16.42 10.42
C HIS A 136 8.08 -17.37 10.42
N ASP A 137 6.87 -16.81 10.29
CA ASP A 137 5.66 -17.58 10.00
C ASP A 137 4.93 -17.01 8.77
N PHE A 138 4.92 -17.80 7.69
CA PHE A 138 4.27 -17.44 6.43
C PHE A 138 2.77 -17.76 6.40
N ARG A 139 2.26 -18.48 7.41
CA ARG A 139 0.86 -18.90 7.47
C ARG A 139 -0.04 -17.80 8.01
N GLY A 140 0.45 -16.98 8.93
CA GLY A 140 -0.32 -15.94 9.60
C GLY A 140 0.40 -15.36 10.80
N VAL A 141 -0.35 -14.67 11.67
CA VAL A 141 0.10 -14.30 13.01
C VAL A 141 -0.15 -15.48 13.96
N PRO A 142 0.88 -16.06 14.62
CA PRO A 142 0.70 -17.16 15.56
C PRO A 142 -0.09 -16.75 16.82
N ASP A 143 -0.89 -17.67 17.36
CA ASP A 143 -1.62 -17.45 18.63
C ASP A 143 -0.66 -17.33 19.83
N ASP A 144 0.51 -17.96 19.75
CA ASP A 144 1.57 -17.99 20.76
C ASP A 144 2.68 -16.96 20.50
N LEU A 145 2.38 -15.88 19.76
CA LEU A 145 3.36 -14.84 19.40
C LEU A 145 4.10 -14.25 20.61
N ASP A 146 3.42 -14.05 21.74
CA ASP A 146 4.04 -13.57 22.98
C ASP A 146 5.04 -14.59 23.56
N GLU A 147 4.76 -15.89 23.47
CA GLU A 147 5.67 -16.95 23.91
C GLU A 147 6.90 -17.04 23.00
N ILE A 148 6.71 -16.82 21.69
CA ILE A 148 7.79 -16.72 20.70
C ILE A 148 8.70 -15.53 21.05
N TYR A 149 8.12 -14.35 21.31
CA TYR A 149 8.88 -13.17 21.76
C TYR A 149 9.66 -13.46 23.04
N GLU A 150 9.03 -14.06 24.05
CA GLU A 150 9.67 -14.45 25.31
C GLU A 150 10.86 -15.39 25.07
N THR A 151 10.69 -16.37 24.20
CA THR A 151 11.73 -17.35 23.87
C THR A 151 12.93 -16.70 23.19
N ILE A 152 12.68 -15.82 22.20
CA ILE A 152 13.74 -15.06 21.52
C ILE A 152 14.46 -14.13 22.52
N SER A 153 13.72 -13.45 23.40
CA SER A 153 14.27 -12.48 24.36
C SER A 153 15.23 -13.08 25.40
N ARG A 154 15.12 -14.40 25.63
CA ARG A 154 16.01 -15.18 26.51
C ARG A 154 17.32 -15.57 25.84
N THR A 155 17.40 -15.47 24.51
CA THR A 155 18.67 -15.61 23.81
C THR A 155 19.55 -14.37 24.08
N PRO A 156 20.89 -14.48 24.03
CA PRO A 156 21.77 -13.33 24.16
C PRO A 156 21.88 -12.48 22.90
N ALA A 157 21.12 -12.80 21.85
CA ALA A 157 21.19 -12.12 20.57
C ALA A 157 20.98 -10.61 20.74
N ARG A 158 21.74 -9.84 19.97
CA ARG A 158 21.66 -8.38 19.98
C ARG A 158 20.30 -7.89 19.50
N VAL A 159 19.81 -8.44 18.39
CA VAL A 159 18.57 -8.03 17.75
C VAL A 159 17.61 -9.21 17.67
N MET A 160 16.35 -8.98 17.99
CA MET A 160 15.27 -9.95 17.79
C MET A 160 14.62 -9.70 16.43
N LYS A 161 14.28 -10.72 15.66
CA LYS A 161 13.56 -10.57 14.38
C LYS A 161 12.34 -11.47 14.35
N ILE A 162 11.16 -10.91 14.14
CA ILE A 162 9.91 -11.65 14.05
C ILE A 162 9.17 -11.19 12.79
N ALA A 163 8.98 -12.10 11.85
CA ALA A 163 8.24 -11.85 10.62
C ALA A 163 7.01 -12.77 10.55
N VAL A 164 5.82 -12.18 10.45
CA VAL A 164 4.55 -12.91 10.36
C VAL A 164 3.82 -12.52 9.08
N HIS A 165 2.82 -13.28 8.65
CA HIS A 165 2.03 -12.94 7.46
C HIS A 165 0.72 -12.26 7.83
N ALA A 166 0.45 -11.08 7.28
CA ALA A 166 -0.81 -10.37 7.42
C ALA A 166 -1.71 -10.62 6.21
N ARG A 167 -2.97 -10.96 6.49
CA ARG A 167 -4.05 -11.08 5.49
C ARG A 167 -5.02 -9.91 5.59
N ASP A 168 -5.08 -9.25 6.74
CA ASP A 168 -5.84 -8.02 6.98
C ASP A 168 -4.95 -6.98 7.67
N ALA A 169 -5.22 -5.68 7.48
CA ALA A 169 -4.51 -4.61 8.17
C ALA A 169 -4.49 -4.79 9.70
N VAL A 170 -5.54 -5.38 10.30
CA VAL A 170 -5.57 -5.64 11.75
C VAL A 170 -4.52 -6.66 12.21
N ASP A 171 -4.00 -7.50 11.31
CA ASP A 171 -2.91 -8.43 11.62
C ASP A 171 -1.57 -7.71 11.85
N CYS A 172 -1.49 -6.41 11.52
CA CYS A 172 -0.34 -5.58 11.89
C CYS A 172 -0.33 -5.23 13.38
N LEU A 173 -1.47 -5.26 14.09
CA LEU A 173 -1.56 -4.84 15.49
C LEU A 173 -0.61 -5.62 16.41
N PRO A 174 -0.58 -6.98 16.38
CA PRO A 174 0.36 -7.75 17.19
C PRO A 174 1.82 -7.39 16.88
N VAL A 175 2.17 -7.11 15.62
CA VAL A 175 3.52 -6.70 15.22
C VAL A 175 3.90 -5.36 15.86
N PHE A 176 3.02 -4.36 15.83
CA PHE A 176 3.28 -3.08 16.48
C PHE A 176 3.34 -3.20 18.01
N HIS A 177 2.52 -4.06 18.63
CA HIS A 177 2.60 -4.34 20.06
C HIS A 177 3.97 -4.92 20.44
N LEU A 178 4.55 -5.80 19.61
CA LEU A 178 5.92 -6.30 19.81
C LEU A 178 6.97 -5.17 19.72
N LEU A 179 6.80 -4.22 18.79
CA LEU A 179 7.70 -3.08 18.66
C LEU A 179 7.64 -2.17 19.91
N GLU A 180 6.44 -1.83 20.37
CA GLU A 180 6.24 -1.03 21.59
C GLU A 180 6.80 -1.74 22.83
N ARG A 181 6.60 -3.06 22.91
CA ARG A 181 7.14 -3.90 23.97
C ARG A 181 8.67 -3.91 23.95
N GLY A 182 9.27 -4.15 22.79
CA GLY A 182 10.74 -4.12 22.62
C GLY A 182 11.33 -2.78 23.03
N ALA A 183 10.72 -1.67 22.60
CA ALA A 183 11.12 -0.32 22.99
C ALA A 183 11.05 -0.11 24.52
N ARG A 184 9.96 -0.55 25.17
CA ARG A 184 9.78 -0.45 26.64
C ARG A 184 10.81 -1.28 27.41
N GLU A 185 11.15 -2.46 26.89
CA GLU A 185 12.14 -3.37 27.49
C GLU A 185 13.58 -3.02 27.13
N GLY A 186 13.82 -2.01 26.28
CA GLY A 186 15.14 -1.61 25.82
C GLY A 186 15.80 -2.65 24.91
N ARG A 187 15.01 -3.42 24.17
CA ARG A 187 15.46 -4.45 23.23
C ARG A 187 15.42 -3.94 21.79
N GLU A 188 16.47 -4.20 21.03
CA GLU A 188 16.46 -3.98 19.59
C GLU A 188 15.63 -5.10 18.92
N ILE A 189 14.58 -4.73 18.20
CA ILE A 189 13.68 -5.66 17.52
C ILE A 189 13.41 -5.23 16.08
N ILE A 190 13.34 -6.20 15.17
CA ILE A 190 12.82 -6.08 13.81
C ILE A 190 11.52 -6.88 13.77
N ALA A 191 10.37 -6.20 13.77
CA ALA A 191 9.08 -6.88 13.65
C ALA A 191 8.38 -6.43 12.36
N VAL A 192 7.95 -7.39 11.54
CA VAL A 192 7.33 -7.10 10.24
C VAL A 192 6.14 -8.00 9.97
N ALA A 193 5.07 -7.41 9.44
CA ALA A 193 3.99 -8.12 8.78
C ALA A 193 4.28 -8.20 7.28
N MET A 194 4.43 -9.41 6.76
CA MET A 194 4.52 -9.74 5.34
C MET A 194 3.14 -9.70 4.69
N GLY A 195 3.08 -9.69 3.36
CA GLY A 195 1.84 -9.55 2.61
C GLY A 195 1.48 -8.08 2.36
N GLN A 196 0.59 -7.85 1.40
CA GLN A 196 0.11 -6.51 1.03
C GLN A 196 -0.56 -5.81 2.21
N ALA A 197 -1.35 -6.53 3.00
CA ALA A 197 -1.97 -6.04 4.23
C ALA A 197 -0.95 -5.64 5.31
N GLY A 198 0.29 -6.15 5.24
CA GLY A 198 1.37 -5.87 6.18
C GLY A 198 2.14 -4.57 5.93
N LEU A 199 1.87 -3.87 4.82
CA LEU A 199 2.64 -2.72 4.34
C LEU A 199 2.80 -1.60 5.38
N ALA A 200 1.81 -1.39 6.24
CA ALA A 200 1.90 -0.41 7.33
C ALA A 200 3.11 -0.65 8.25
N THR A 201 3.49 -1.90 8.51
CA THR A 201 4.67 -2.23 9.33
C THR A 201 5.99 -1.90 8.65
N ARG A 202 6.04 -1.89 7.31
CA ARG A 202 7.23 -1.48 6.55
C ARG A 202 7.40 0.03 6.49
N ILE A 203 6.29 0.77 6.42
CA ILE A 203 6.31 2.23 6.34
C ILE A 203 6.51 2.85 7.73
N LEU A 204 5.78 2.38 8.73
CA LEU A 204 5.78 2.98 10.07
C LEU A 204 6.73 2.28 11.04
N GLY A 205 7.25 1.09 10.72
CA GLY A 205 8.00 0.24 11.66
C GLY A 205 9.12 0.98 12.40
N THR A 206 9.99 1.70 11.68
CA THR A 206 11.11 2.44 12.30
C THR A 206 10.63 3.56 13.22
N SER A 207 9.58 4.30 12.82
CA SER A 207 8.95 5.33 13.67
C SER A 207 8.28 4.76 14.93
N ARG A 208 8.08 3.43 14.97
CA ARG A 208 7.46 2.69 16.08
C ARG A 208 8.44 1.78 16.82
N GLY A 209 9.75 1.93 16.59
CA GLY A 209 10.80 1.24 17.35
C GLY A 209 11.43 0.04 16.64
N SER A 210 11.06 -0.26 15.39
CA SER A 210 11.78 -1.28 14.62
C SER A 210 13.22 -0.84 14.35
N PHE A 211 14.16 -1.76 14.57
CA PHE A 211 15.58 -1.56 14.35
C PHE A 211 15.88 -1.22 12.88
N LEU A 212 15.22 -1.90 11.94
CA LEU A 212 15.26 -1.60 10.50
C LEU A 212 13.95 -2.02 9.83
N VAL A 213 13.78 -1.69 8.56
CA VAL A 213 12.70 -2.20 7.69
C VAL A 213 13.28 -2.75 6.40
N PHE A 214 12.63 -3.77 5.83
CA PHE A 214 13.06 -4.38 4.57
C PHE A 214 12.31 -3.80 3.37
N ALA A 215 13.04 -3.51 2.30
CA ALA A 215 12.54 -3.02 1.02
C ALA A 215 13.16 -3.82 -0.13
N SER A 216 12.47 -3.92 -1.27
CA SER A 216 13.05 -4.51 -2.48
C SER A 216 13.94 -3.50 -3.22
N SER A 217 14.87 -4.01 -4.03
CA SER A 217 15.69 -3.19 -4.93
C SER A 217 14.90 -2.60 -6.09
N ASP A 218 13.93 -3.37 -6.59
CA ASP A 218 13.02 -3.02 -7.68
C ASP A 218 11.71 -3.83 -7.55
N ASN A 219 10.80 -3.64 -8.50
CA ASN A 219 9.51 -4.33 -8.53
C ASN A 219 9.63 -5.81 -8.94
N GLU A 220 10.70 -6.21 -9.63
CA GLU A 220 10.91 -7.56 -10.18
C GLU A 220 11.53 -8.51 -9.13
N HIS A 221 12.40 -8.01 -8.26
CA HIS A 221 13.14 -8.76 -7.24
C HIS A 221 12.46 -8.73 -5.86
N SER A 222 11.12 -8.64 -5.84
CA SER A 222 10.34 -8.78 -4.61
C SER A 222 10.53 -10.19 -4.03
N THR A 223 11.20 -10.28 -2.87
CA THR A 223 11.51 -11.54 -2.18
C THR A 223 10.39 -11.97 -1.21
N ALA A 224 9.40 -11.10 -1.00
CA ALA A 224 8.20 -11.38 -0.22
C ALA A 224 6.99 -10.57 -0.72
N PRO A 225 5.76 -11.14 -0.77
CA PRO A 225 4.56 -10.39 -1.12
C PRO A 225 4.38 -9.13 -0.26
N GLY A 226 4.02 -7.99 -0.90
CA GLY A 226 3.87 -6.69 -0.21
C GLY A 226 5.17 -5.91 0.01
N GLN A 227 6.26 -6.25 -0.69
CA GLN A 227 7.47 -5.43 -0.67
C GLN A 227 7.29 -4.15 -1.47
N VAL A 228 7.52 -3.05 -0.76
CA VAL A 228 7.68 -1.70 -1.27
C VAL A 228 9.15 -1.50 -1.63
N THR A 229 9.43 -0.80 -2.72
CA THR A 229 10.83 -0.54 -3.11
C THR A 229 11.49 0.46 -2.16
N ALA A 230 12.82 0.46 -2.14
CA ALA A 230 13.58 1.46 -1.39
C ALA A 230 13.26 2.90 -1.86
N GLU A 231 13.07 3.08 -3.17
CA GLU A 231 12.68 4.36 -3.77
C GLU A 231 11.31 4.79 -3.26
N GLU A 232 10.30 3.92 -3.28
CA GLU A 232 8.96 4.26 -2.80
C GLU A 232 8.96 4.62 -1.30
N LEU A 233 9.69 3.87 -0.46
CA LEU A 233 9.83 4.21 0.96
C LEU A 233 10.44 5.60 1.18
N ARG A 234 11.45 5.98 0.39
CA ARG A 234 12.17 7.24 0.58
C ARG A 234 11.48 8.42 -0.09
N GLU A 235 10.99 8.25 -1.31
CA GLU A 235 10.47 9.34 -2.14
C GLU A 235 8.95 9.53 -1.96
N ILE A 236 8.18 8.44 -1.84
CA ILE A 236 6.73 8.51 -1.66
C ILE A 236 6.42 8.66 -0.18
N TYR A 237 6.79 7.68 0.64
CA TYR A 237 6.42 7.66 2.05
C TYR A 237 7.32 8.50 2.94
N ARG A 238 8.49 8.94 2.42
CA ARG A 238 9.46 9.74 3.16
C ARG A 238 9.81 9.13 4.51
N VAL A 239 10.12 7.83 4.53
CA VAL A 239 10.34 7.05 5.75
C VAL A 239 11.40 7.64 6.70
N ASN A 240 12.35 8.41 6.15
CA ASN A 240 13.36 9.13 6.93
C ASN A 240 12.81 10.33 7.74
N GLU A 241 11.64 10.85 7.35
CA GLU A 241 10.96 11.99 7.96
C GLU A 241 9.85 11.57 8.93
N ILE A 242 9.47 10.29 8.97
CA ILE A 242 8.40 9.79 9.85
C ILE A 242 8.94 9.61 11.28
N GLY A 243 8.25 10.19 12.26
CA GLY A 243 8.50 9.97 13.68
C GLY A 243 7.23 9.60 14.46
N GLU A 244 7.37 9.40 15.77
CA GLU A 244 6.26 9.06 16.68
C GLU A 244 5.11 10.08 16.63
N GLU A 245 5.43 11.35 16.38
CA GLU A 245 4.50 12.48 16.33
C GLU A 245 3.90 12.74 14.93
N THR A 246 4.41 12.09 13.89
CA THR A 246 3.93 12.25 12.51
C THR A 246 2.48 11.77 12.43
N GLU A 247 1.61 12.59 11.84
CA GLU A 247 0.20 12.25 11.66
C GLU A 247 0.04 11.19 10.56
N VAL A 248 -0.94 10.30 10.73
CA VAL A 248 -1.23 9.27 9.73
C VAL A 248 -2.55 9.59 9.03
N LEU A 249 -2.53 9.50 7.71
CA LEU A 249 -3.69 9.45 6.84
C LEU A 249 -3.64 8.11 6.10
N GLY A 250 -4.77 7.67 5.54
CA GLY A 250 -4.69 6.45 4.74
C GLY A 250 -5.84 6.15 3.82
N LEU A 251 -5.62 5.16 2.96
CA LEU A 251 -6.64 4.59 2.09
C LEU A 251 -7.10 3.26 2.67
N VAL A 252 -8.39 3.12 2.97
CA VAL A 252 -9.00 1.83 3.30
C VAL A 252 -9.76 1.27 2.11
N GLY A 253 -9.48 0.02 1.76
CA GLY A 253 -10.08 -0.64 0.60
C GLY A 253 -9.61 -2.08 0.43
N LEU A 254 -10.06 -2.70 -0.65
CA LEU A 254 -9.59 -4.02 -1.06
C LEU A 254 -9.81 -4.25 -2.58
N PRO A 255 -8.74 -4.43 -3.38
CA PRO A 255 -7.32 -4.23 -3.06
C PRO A 255 -6.94 -2.73 -2.97
N THR A 256 -5.77 -2.41 -2.41
CA THR A 256 -5.28 -1.01 -2.36
C THR A 256 -3.92 -0.77 -3.02
N ALA A 257 -3.19 -1.85 -3.36
CA ALA A 257 -1.81 -1.79 -3.88
C ALA A 257 -1.59 -0.85 -5.09
N HIS A 258 -2.54 -0.78 -6.03
CA HIS A 258 -2.41 0.02 -7.26
C HIS A 258 -3.05 1.41 -7.18
N SER A 259 -3.44 1.86 -5.98
CA SER A 259 -4.03 3.18 -5.84
C SER A 259 -2.99 4.27 -6.08
N VAL A 260 -3.39 5.30 -6.83
CA VAL A 260 -2.59 6.51 -7.06
C VAL A 260 -2.67 7.48 -5.86
N SER A 261 -3.61 7.23 -4.92
CA SER A 261 -3.87 8.12 -3.78
C SER A 261 -2.64 8.32 -2.86
N PRO A 262 -1.88 7.28 -2.47
CA PRO A 262 -0.67 7.46 -1.69
C PRO A 262 0.35 8.41 -2.34
N LEU A 263 0.58 8.28 -3.65
CA LEU A 263 1.51 9.17 -4.35
C LEU A 263 1.00 10.62 -4.36
N MET A 264 -0.27 10.85 -4.70
CA MET A 264 -0.86 12.19 -4.74
C MET A 264 -0.83 12.86 -3.36
N HIS A 265 -1.31 12.18 -2.33
CA HIS A 265 -1.41 12.75 -0.99
C HIS A 265 -0.04 12.96 -0.37
N ASN A 266 0.89 12.02 -0.50
CA ASN A 266 2.23 12.24 0.06
C ASN A 266 2.96 13.39 -0.64
N ARG A 267 2.88 13.53 -1.97
CA ARG A 267 3.46 14.70 -2.65
C ARG A 267 2.81 16.01 -2.22
N ALA A 268 1.48 16.00 -2.03
CA ALA A 268 0.77 17.16 -1.50
C ALA A 268 1.26 17.53 -0.08
N LEU A 269 1.37 16.54 0.81
CA LEU A 269 1.87 16.73 2.19
C LEU A 269 3.29 17.31 2.21
N ALA A 270 4.21 16.74 1.42
CA ALA A 270 5.58 17.24 1.29
C ALA A 270 5.61 18.70 0.81
N SER A 271 4.88 19.01 -0.28
CA SER A 271 4.89 20.36 -0.85
C SER A 271 4.26 21.43 0.06
N ARG A 272 3.42 21.00 1.02
CA ARG A 272 2.84 21.86 2.06
C ARG A 272 3.65 21.86 3.36
N GLY A 273 4.73 21.07 3.45
CA GLY A 273 5.56 20.95 4.65
C GLY A 273 4.81 20.37 5.85
N LEU A 274 3.81 19.52 5.62
CA LEU A 274 3.00 18.91 6.68
C LEU A 274 3.66 17.63 7.19
N ASP A 275 3.81 17.51 8.51
CA ASP A 275 4.36 16.33 9.19
C ASP A 275 3.30 15.21 9.27
N ALA A 276 2.97 14.67 8.10
CA ALA A 276 2.06 13.54 7.97
C ALA A 276 2.51 12.60 6.85
N VAL A 277 2.04 11.35 6.94
CA VAL A 277 2.21 10.32 5.92
C VAL A 277 0.85 9.73 5.54
N TYR A 278 0.65 9.48 4.25
CA TYR A 278 -0.54 8.81 3.73
C TYR A 278 -0.19 7.37 3.36
N ILE A 279 -0.86 6.36 3.94
CA ILE A 279 -0.55 4.94 3.71
C ILE A 279 -1.78 4.11 3.29
N PRO A 280 -1.61 3.07 2.48
CA PRO A 280 -2.69 2.13 2.17
C PRO A 280 -2.92 1.13 3.31
N PHE A 281 -4.18 0.74 3.51
CA PHE A 281 -4.63 -0.32 4.40
C PHE A 281 -5.53 -1.28 3.62
N GLU A 282 -5.07 -2.52 3.40
CA GLU A 282 -5.92 -3.58 2.88
C GLU A 282 -6.77 -4.18 3.99
N VAL A 283 -8.09 -4.02 3.86
CA VAL A 283 -9.04 -4.35 4.93
C VAL A 283 -10.10 -5.29 4.37
N TYR A 284 -10.19 -6.48 4.95
CA TYR A 284 -11.25 -7.45 4.76
C TYR A 284 -12.33 -7.29 5.86
N ASP A 285 -11.93 -7.22 7.14
CA ASP A 285 -12.82 -6.98 8.27
C ASP A 285 -12.84 -5.49 8.66
N LEU A 286 -13.75 -4.76 8.01
CA LEU A 286 -13.92 -3.32 8.22
C LEU A 286 -14.25 -2.97 9.68
N SER A 287 -15.10 -3.75 10.35
CA SER A 287 -15.53 -3.43 11.72
C SER A 287 -14.38 -3.61 12.70
N ALA A 288 -13.62 -4.70 12.57
CA ALA A 288 -12.40 -4.90 13.36
C ALA A 288 -11.38 -3.79 13.09
N PHE A 289 -11.16 -3.40 11.83
CA PHE A 289 -10.25 -2.30 11.48
C PHE A 289 -10.67 -0.98 12.12
N ILE A 290 -11.94 -0.57 11.97
CA ILE A 290 -12.40 0.69 12.55
C ILE A 290 -12.29 0.67 14.07
N LYS A 291 -12.73 -0.42 14.72
CA LYS A 291 -12.70 -0.53 16.17
C LYS A 291 -11.28 -0.56 16.73
N ARG A 292 -10.38 -1.35 16.13
CA ARG A 292 -9.07 -1.68 16.72
C ARG A 292 -7.94 -0.75 16.25
N MET A 293 -8.07 -0.09 15.10
CA MET A 293 -7.01 0.77 14.54
C MET A 293 -7.41 2.25 14.39
N VAL A 294 -8.70 2.55 14.23
CA VAL A 294 -9.14 3.89 13.81
C VAL A 294 -9.81 4.67 14.94
N ASN A 295 -10.84 4.09 15.56
CA ASN A 295 -11.71 4.78 16.53
C ASN A 295 -10.89 5.21 17.76
N PRO A 296 -10.75 6.53 18.02
CA PRO A 296 -9.92 7.01 19.13
C PRO A 296 -10.31 6.50 20.51
N ARG A 297 -11.56 6.04 20.67
CA ARG A 297 -12.09 5.51 21.94
C ARG A 297 -11.77 4.03 22.17
N THR A 298 -11.43 3.28 21.11
CA THR A 298 -11.27 1.82 21.19
C THR A 298 -10.01 1.28 20.51
N ARG A 299 -9.31 2.09 19.71
CA ARG A 299 -8.09 1.68 19.02
C ARG A 299 -7.03 1.21 20.02
N GLU A 300 -6.28 0.19 19.63
CA GLU A 300 -5.31 -0.47 20.50
C GLU A 300 -3.97 0.29 20.57
N ILE A 301 -3.67 1.08 19.53
CA ILE A 301 -2.42 1.85 19.40
C ILE A 301 -2.79 3.27 18.97
N ASP A 302 -2.00 4.25 19.39
CA ASP A 302 -2.14 5.65 18.95
C ASP A 302 -1.13 5.99 17.83
N TRP A 303 -1.63 5.96 16.60
CA TRP A 303 -0.88 6.23 15.38
C TRP A 303 -1.07 7.69 14.94
N ARG A 304 -1.75 8.51 15.73
CA ARG A 304 -2.17 9.88 15.37
C ARG A 304 -2.91 9.92 14.02
N LEU A 305 -3.76 8.92 13.81
CA LEU A 305 -4.60 8.84 12.62
C LEU A 305 -5.57 10.02 12.57
N ARG A 306 -5.55 10.79 11.49
CA ARG A 306 -6.38 11.99 11.29
C ARG A 306 -7.54 11.78 10.33
N GLY A 307 -7.46 10.77 9.46
CA GLY A 307 -8.50 10.51 8.49
C GLY A 307 -8.17 9.41 7.50
N LEU A 308 -9.20 9.00 6.77
CA LEU A 308 -9.13 7.92 5.79
C LEU A 308 -9.88 8.30 4.51
N SER A 309 -9.30 8.04 3.35
CA SER A 309 -10.11 7.81 2.14
C SER A 309 -10.66 6.39 2.19
N VAL A 310 -11.91 6.23 1.77
CA VAL A 310 -12.61 4.95 1.73
C VAL A 310 -12.91 4.63 0.28
N THR A 311 -12.43 3.48 -0.20
CA THR A 311 -12.72 2.98 -1.54
C THR A 311 -13.52 1.68 -1.49
N ALA A 312 -13.75 1.07 -2.66
CA ALA A 312 -14.44 -0.21 -2.75
C ALA A 312 -13.75 -1.30 -1.90
N PRO A 313 -14.52 -2.20 -1.28
CA PRO A 313 -15.98 -2.28 -1.24
C PRO A 313 -16.63 -1.48 -0.08
N HIS A 314 -15.87 -0.69 0.67
CA HIS A 314 -16.24 -0.23 2.02
C HIS A 314 -17.09 1.04 2.09
N LYS A 315 -17.26 1.78 0.98
CA LYS A 315 -17.93 3.11 0.98
C LYS A 315 -19.33 3.11 1.62
N SER A 316 -20.10 2.04 1.44
CA SER A 316 -21.45 1.93 2.06
C SER A 316 -21.38 1.31 3.45
N ALA A 317 -20.53 0.30 3.64
CA ALA A 317 -20.43 -0.46 4.88
C ALA A 317 -19.91 0.39 6.05
N ILE A 318 -19.00 1.32 5.76
CA ILE A 318 -18.38 2.16 6.79
C ILE A 318 -19.38 3.04 7.53
N ILE A 319 -20.54 3.37 6.94
CA ILE A 319 -21.55 4.25 7.55
C ILE A 319 -21.97 3.75 8.94
N ALA A 320 -22.09 2.42 9.11
CA ALA A 320 -22.49 1.83 10.39
C ALA A 320 -21.43 1.97 11.50
N GLU A 321 -20.19 2.33 11.14
CA GLU A 321 -19.04 2.43 12.04
C GLU A 321 -18.72 3.89 12.44
N LEU A 322 -19.49 4.87 11.95
CA LEU A 322 -19.24 6.30 12.15
C LEU A 322 -20.17 6.91 13.21
N ASP A 323 -19.68 7.93 13.92
CA ASP A 323 -20.47 8.67 14.90
C ASP A 323 -21.44 9.65 14.25
N SER A 324 -21.04 10.24 13.12
CA SER A 324 -21.89 11.11 12.32
C SER A 324 -21.49 11.10 10.85
N ILE A 325 -22.42 11.48 10.00
CA ILE A 325 -22.23 11.60 8.56
C ILE A 325 -22.76 12.95 8.09
N ASP A 326 -22.10 13.54 7.11
CA ASP A 326 -22.57 14.76 6.48
C ASP A 326 -23.85 14.51 5.66
N SER A 327 -24.70 15.52 5.52
CA SER A 327 -26.00 15.41 4.83
C SER A 327 -25.89 14.93 3.37
N VAL A 328 -24.79 15.24 2.68
CA VAL A 328 -24.50 14.79 1.32
C VAL A 328 -24.17 13.30 1.33
N ALA A 329 -23.23 12.86 2.18
CA ALA A 329 -22.91 11.44 2.33
C ALA A 329 -24.13 10.58 2.74
N GLU A 330 -24.98 11.10 3.64
CA GLU A 330 -26.22 10.43 4.05
C GLU A 330 -27.19 10.25 2.87
N ALA A 331 -27.45 11.32 2.13
CA ALA A 331 -28.36 11.28 0.99
C ALA A 331 -27.85 10.33 -0.12
N ILE A 332 -26.56 10.39 -0.42
CA ILE A 332 -25.90 9.46 -1.34
C ILE A 332 -26.01 8.03 -0.80
N GLY A 333 -25.81 7.84 0.51
CA GLY A 333 -25.68 6.55 1.18
C GLY A 333 -24.31 5.90 0.93
N ALA A 334 -23.26 6.74 0.84
CA ALA A 334 -21.88 6.29 0.71
C ALA A 334 -20.92 7.36 1.25
N VAL A 335 -19.93 6.92 2.02
CA VAL A 335 -18.84 7.74 2.57
C VAL A 335 -17.55 7.35 1.86
N ASN A 336 -16.86 8.32 1.27
CA ASN A 336 -15.53 8.11 0.69
C ASN A 336 -14.42 8.76 1.54
N THR A 337 -14.77 9.46 2.62
CA THR A 337 -13.84 10.24 3.44
C THR A 337 -14.24 10.18 4.90
N VAL A 338 -13.33 9.75 5.77
CA VAL A 338 -13.49 9.79 7.23
C VAL A 338 -12.54 10.85 7.79
N VAL A 339 -13.05 11.67 8.71
CA VAL A 339 -12.25 12.59 9.53
C VAL A 339 -12.30 12.10 10.97
N VAL A 340 -11.12 12.01 11.59
CA VAL A 340 -10.94 11.69 13.00
C VAL A 340 -10.65 12.98 13.76
N GLU A 341 -11.62 13.45 14.53
CA GLU A 341 -11.53 14.71 15.27
C GLU A 341 -12.33 14.64 16.57
N ASN A 342 -11.80 15.19 17.67
CA ASN A 342 -12.50 15.26 18.97
C ASN A 342 -13.04 13.91 19.47
N ASN A 343 -12.29 12.82 19.23
CA ASN A 343 -12.68 11.42 19.54
C ASN A 343 -13.92 10.91 18.80
N GLU A 344 -14.34 11.58 17.72
CA GLU A 344 -15.45 11.19 16.86
C GLU A 344 -14.95 10.82 15.46
N LEU A 345 -15.67 9.90 14.83
CA LEU A 345 -15.51 9.55 13.42
C LEU A 345 -16.62 10.21 12.61
N ARG A 346 -16.24 11.12 11.71
CA ARG A 346 -17.18 11.85 10.84
C ARG A 346 -17.01 11.45 9.38
N GLY A 347 -18.10 11.04 8.74
CA GLY A 347 -18.11 10.65 7.32
C GLY A 347 -18.52 11.76 6.38
N TYR A 348 -17.82 11.85 5.25
CA TYR A 348 -18.11 12.78 4.16
C TYR A 348 -18.09 12.08 2.81
N ASN A 349 -18.70 12.73 1.81
CA ASN A 349 -18.58 12.35 0.41
C ASN A 349 -17.99 13.49 -0.42
N THR A 350 -16.78 13.31 -0.94
CA THR A 350 -16.11 14.27 -1.81
C THR A 350 -16.22 13.94 -3.30
N ASP A 351 -16.78 12.77 -3.66
CA ASP A 351 -16.94 12.36 -5.05
C ASP A 351 -17.98 13.22 -5.78
N ALA A 352 -19.09 13.56 -5.12
CA ALA A 352 -20.20 14.27 -5.77
C ALA A 352 -19.80 15.67 -6.29
N GLU A 353 -19.17 16.50 -5.45
CA GLU A 353 -18.71 17.83 -5.87
C GLU A 353 -17.53 17.73 -6.85
N ALA A 354 -16.65 16.74 -6.69
CA ALA A 354 -15.54 16.52 -7.62
C ALA A 354 -16.00 16.10 -9.02
N PHE A 355 -17.15 15.44 -9.14
CA PHE A 355 -17.81 15.16 -10.41
C PHE A 355 -18.43 16.43 -11.01
N LEU A 356 -19.12 17.26 -10.21
CA LEU A 356 -19.81 18.45 -10.72
C LEU A 356 -18.83 19.54 -11.18
N SER A 357 -17.70 19.72 -10.48
CA SER A 357 -16.76 20.81 -10.74
C SER A 357 -16.32 20.90 -12.21
N PRO A 358 -15.75 19.86 -12.84
CA PRO A 358 -15.34 19.93 -14.25
C PRO A 358 -16.54 20.03 -15.22
N LEU A 359 -17.70 19.48 -14.85
CA LEU A 359 -18.91 19.57 -15.67
C LEU A 359 -19.46 21.01 -15.74
N ARG A 360 -19.40 21.75 -14.62
CA ARG A 360 -19.86 23.14 -14.53
C ARG A 360 -19.03 24.11 -15.39
N GLU A 361 -17.80 23.74 -15.76
CA GLU A 361 -16.99 24.51 -16.71
C GLU A 361 -17.57 24.45 -18.14
N MET A 362 -18.35 23.41 -18.46
CA MET A 362 -18.95 23.19 -19.79
C MET A 362 -20.45 23.49 -19.82
N VAL A 363 -21.14 23.27 -18.70
CA VAL A 363 -22.58 23.44 -18.57
C VAL A 363 -22.86 24.29 -17.34
N ALA A 364 -23.18 25.57 -17.55
CA ALA A 364 -23.36 26.54 -16.48
C ALA A 364 -24.62 26.30 -15.63
N ASP A 365 -25.66 25.71 -16.21
CA ASP A 365 -26.92 25.36 -15.53
C ASP A 365 -27.34 23.95 -15.93
N LEU A 366 -27.49 23.06 -14.95
CA LEU A 366 -27.84 21.65 -15.14
C LEU A 366 -29.36 21.41 -15.01
N ASN A 367 -30.15 22.44 -14.72
CA ASN A 367 -31.60 22.32 -14.61
C ASN A 367 -32.20 21.83 -15.94
N GLY A 368 -32.91 20.70 -15.89
CA GLY A 368 -33.55 20.10 -17.06
C GLY A 368 -32.59 19.47 -18.08
N VAL A 369 -31.28 19.43 -17.80
CA VAL A 369 -30.29 18.77 -18.67
C VAL A 369 -30.54 17.26 -18.68
N ARG A 370 -30.61 16.65 -19.86
CA ARG A 370 -30.86 15.22 -20.00
C ARG A 370 -29.56 14.44 -19.85
N CYS A 371 -29.45 13.66 -18.79
CA CYS A 371 -28.24 12.92 -18.44
C CYS A 371 -28.46 11.41 -18.49
N ALA A 372 -27.63 10.72 -19.26
CA ALA A 372 -27.51 9.26 -19.26
C ALA A 372 -26.35 8.85 -18.34
N VAL A 373 -26.61 8.02 -17.34
CA VAL A 373 -25.56 7.48 -16.46
C VAL A 373 -25.43 5.98 -16.70
N ILE A 374 -24.28 5.54 -17.20
CA ILE A 374 -23.98 4.13 -17.47
C ILE A 374 -23.31 3.51 -16.26
N GLY A 375 -23.92 2.45 -15.72
CA GLY A 375 -23.46 1.74 -14.52
C GLY A 375 -24.34 1.99 -13.29
N ALA A 376 -24.25 1.08 -12.31
CA ALA A 376 -25.03 1.13 -11.07
C ALA A 376 -24.19 0.91 -9.80
N GLY A 377 -22.87 1.11 -9.91
CA GLY A 377 -21.92 0.93 -8.81
C GLY A 377 -21.86 2.12 -7.84
N GLY A 378 -20.85 2.10 -6.95
CA GLY A 378 -20.65 3.16 -5.95
C GLY A 378 -20.44 4.56 -6.55
N ALA A 379 -19.73 4.67 -7.67
CA ALA A 379 -19.54 5.94 -8.38
C ALA A 379 -20.85 6.46 -8.98
N ALA A 380 -21.66 5.57 -9.59
CA ALA A 380 -22.98 5.91 -10.14
C ALA A 380 -23.89 6.55 -9.08
N ARG A 381 -23.82 6.07 -7.83
CA ARG A 381 -24.60 6.60 -6.71
C ARG A 381 -24.30 8.06 -6.40
N ALA A 382 -23.03 8.45 -6.40
CA ALA A 382 -22.62 9.85 -6.21
C ALA A 382 -23.01 10.73 -7.41
N VAL A 383 -22.80 10.23 -8.64
CA VAL A 383 -23.14 10.93 -9.89
C VAL A 383 -24.63 11.19 -10.01
N VAL A 384 -25.46 10.16 -9.83
CA VAL A 384 -26.94 10.27 -9.94
C VAL A 384 -27.46 11.27 -8.91
N TRP A 385 -26.99 11.17 -7.66
CA TRP A 385 -27.37 12.14 -6.63
C TRP A 385 -26.96 13.56 -6.99
N ALA A 386 -25.71 13.76 -7.44
CA ALA A 386 -25.17 15.07 -7.79
C ALA A 386 -25.97 15.73 -8.94
N LEU A 387 -26.27 14.97 -9.99
CA LEU A 387 -27.09 15.46 -11.11
C LEU A 387 -28.53 15.78 -10.68
N ARG A 388 -29.16 14.91 -9.88
CA ARG A 388 -30.52 15.16 -9.37
C ARG A 388 -30.58 16.35 -8.43
N LYS A 389 -29.52 16.61 -7.67
CA LYS A 389 -29.42 17.78 -6.79
C LYS A 389 -29.42 19.09 -7.56
N GLU A 390 -28.95 19.07 -8.81
CA GLU A 390 -28.94 20.19 -9.75
C GLU A 390 -30.15 20.17 -10.71
N ASP A 391 -31.22 19.44 -10.36
CA ASP A 391 -32.47 19.34 -11.13
C ASP A 391 -32.31 18.79 -12.57
N ALA A 392 -31.27 17.99 -12.82
CA ALA A 392 -31.11 17.29 -14.10
C ALA A 392 -32.11 16.12 -14.27
N GLU A 393 -32.43 15.82 -15.53
CA GLU A 393 -33.25 14.69 -15.95
C GLU A 393 -32.36 13.46 -16.15
N VAL A 394 -32.28 12.59 -15.13
CA VAL A 394 -31.35 11.46 -15.13
C VAL A 394 -32.03 10.16 -15.57
N THR A 395 -31.40 9.44 -16.48
CA THR A 395 -31.73 8.04 -16.84
C THR A 395 -30.51 7.14 -16.61
N LEU A 396 -30.70 6.08 -15.83
CA LEU A 396 -29.69 5.07 -15.53
C LEU A 396 -29.69 3.99 -16.62
N PHE A 397 -28.52 3.61 -17.10
CA PHE A 397 -28.33 2.56 -18.09
C PHE A 397 -27.47 1.43 -17.53
N ALA A 398 -27.94 0.20 -17.62
CA ALA A 398 -27.20 -0.97 -17.17
C ALA A 398 -27.44 -2.17 -18.09
N ARG A 399 -26.47 -3.09 -18.15
CA ARG A 399 -26.64 -4.41 -18.78
C ARG A 399 -27.67 -5.24 -18.02
N ASP A 400 -27.60 -5.17 -16.70
CA ASP A 400 -28.50 -5.83 -15.76
C ASP A 400 -29.39 -4.77 -15.10
N ILE A 401 -30.62 -4.65 -15.58
CA ILE A 401 -31.59 -3.67 -15.07
C ILE A 401 -31.94 -3.96 -13.61
N GLU A 402 -32.05 -5.23 -13.23
CA GLU A 402 -32.46 -5.62 -11.88
C GLU A 402 -31.45 -5.14 -10.84
N LYS A 403 -30.14 -5.19 -11.15
CA LYS A 403 -29.09 -4.63 -10.29
C LYS A 403 -29.13 -3.11 -10.19
N ALA A 404 -29.67 -2.44 -11.20
CA ALA A 404 -29.69 -0.98 -11.29
C ALA A 404 -30.98 -0.38 -10.67
N GLN A 405 -32.05 -1.18 -10.60
CA GLN A 405 -33.36 -0.80 -10.10
C GLN A 405 -33.34 -0.20 -8.67
N PRO A 406 -32.63 -0.77 -7.66
CA PRO A 406 -32.61 -0.21 -6.31
C PRO A 406 -31.99 1.20 -6.26
N LEU A 407 -31.02 1.48 -7.14
CA LEU A 407 -30.41 2.80 -7.25
C LEU A 407 -31.39 3.79 -7.90
N ALA A 408 -32.08 3.34 -8.95
CA ALA A 408 -33.05 4.15 -9.68
C ALA A 408 -34.22 4.57 -8.77
N GLU A 409 -34.78 3.62 -8.01
CA GLU A 409 -35.86 3.86 -7.06
C GLU A 409 -35.46 4.83 -5.95
N LYS A 410 -34.26 4.65 -5.38
CA LYS A 410 -33.77 5.53 -4.31
C LYS A 410 -33.73 7.00 -4.72
N PHE A 411 -33.36 7.29 -5.96
CA PHE A 411 -33.23 8.67 -6.45
C PHE A 411 -34.40 9.13 -7.34
N GLY A 412 -35.41 8.28 -7.53
CA GLY A 412 -36.57 8.56 -8.37
C GLY A 412 -36.19 8.84 -9.83
N VAL A 413 -35.28 8.04 -10.39
CA VAL A 413 -34.79 8.18 -11.77
C VAL A 413 -35.24 7.01 -12.63
N LEU A 414 -35.23 7.18 -13.95
CA LEU A 414 -35.55 6.11 -14.88
C LEU A 414 -34.39 5.13 -14.99
N VAL A 415 -34.69 3.86 -15.31
CA VAL A 415 -33.69 2.85 -15.67
C VAL A 415 -34.00 2.26 -17.05
N SER A 416 -32.97 1.95 -17.81
CA SER A 416 -33.08 1.38 -19.16
C SER A 416 -31.94 0.41 -19.47
N SER A 417 -32.17 -0.48 -20.45
CA SER A 417 -31.18 -1.44 -20.92
C SER A 417 -30.08 -0.72 -21.70
N LEU A 418 -28.82 -0.99 -21.35
CA LEU A 418 -27.66 -0.47 -22.08
C LEU A 418 -27.57 -1.04 -23.52
N ASP A 419 -27.97 -2.29 -23.73
CA ASP A 419 -27.83 -2.99 -25.01
C ASP A 419 -28.71 -2.38 -26.12
N LYS A 420 -29.80 -1.71 -25.73
CA LYS A 420 -30.75 -1.04 -26.65
C LYS A 420 -30.67 0.47 -26.57
N ALA A 421 -29.69 1.02 -25.85
CA ALA A 421 -29.59 2.44 -25.60
C ALA A 421 -29.20 3.21 -26.86
N SER A 422 -29.87 4.35 -27.08
CA SER A 422 -29.44 5.42 -27.97
C SER A 422 -29.28 6.67 -27.13
N PHE A 423 -28.12 7.33 -27.24
CA PHE A 423 -27.78 8.51 -26.46
C PHE A 423 -27.99 9.82 -27.22
N LYS A 424 -28.59 9.77 -28.42
CA LYS A 424 -28.80 10.92 -29.31
C LYS A 424 -29.53 12.10 -28.66
N GLU A 425 -30.39 11.81 -27.69
CA GLU A 425 -31.21 12.81 -27.00
C GLU A 425 -30.63 13.22 -25.64
N PHE A 426 -29.41 12.81 -25.31
CA PHE A 426 -28.80 13.18 -24.04
C PHE A 426 -27.77 14.29 -24.22
N ASP A 427 -27.86 15.29 -23.37
CA ASP A 427 -26.90 16.39 -23.31
C ASP A 427 -25.58 15.94 -22.63
N LEU A 428 -25.68 14.96 -21.74
CA LEU A 428 -24.55 14.37 -21.03
C LEU A 428 -24.68 12.84 -20.95
N VAL A 429 -23.62 12.12 -21.31
CA VAL A 429 -23.48 10.67 -21.12
C VAL A 429 -22.30 10.43 -20.19
N VAL A 430 -22.54 9.83 -19.02
CA VAL A 430 -21.52 9.56 -18.01
C VAL A 430 -21.22 8.06 -17.94
N ASN A 431 -19.97 7.67 -18.17
CA ASN A 431 -19.51 6.31 -17.86
C ASN A 431 -19.07 6.24 -16.39
N THR A 432 -19.72 5.40 -15.60
CA THR A 432 -19.35 5.12 -14.20
C THR A 432 -18.93 3.66 -13.99
N THR A 433 -18.76 2.90 -15.08
CA THR A 433 -18.30 1.52 -15.08
C THR A 433 -16.76 1.45 -15.19
N PRO A 434 -16.13 0.32 -14.83
CA PRO A 434 -14.69 0.17 -15.03
C PRO A 434 -14.28 -0.07 -16.50
N LEU A 435 -15.22 -0.08 -17.45
CA LEU A 435 -14.92 -0.32 -18.86
C LEU A 435 -14.02 0.79 -19.41
N GLY A 436 -12.91 0.41 -20.04
CA GLY A 436 -11.86 1.31 -20.49
C GLY A 436 -10.69 1.43 -19.52
N THR A 437 -10.76 0.83 -18.32
CA THR A 437 -9.63 0.85 -17.36
C THR A 437 -8.45 0.04 -17.90
N ARG A 438 -7.24 0.61 -17.83
CA ARG A 438 -5.97 -0.03 -18.24
C ARG A 438 -5.84 -1.46 -17.69
N GLY A 439 -5.29 -2.37 -18.49
CA GLY A 439 -5.21 -3.79 -18.16
C GLY A 439 -6.45 -4.55 -18.62
N GLU A 440 -7.24 -5.10 -17.69
CA GLU A 440 -8.30 -6.07 -17.99
C GLU A 440 -9.41 -5.52 -18.93
N HIS A 441 -9.75 -4.24 -18.83
CA HIS A 441 -10.87 -3.63 -19.56
C HIS A 441 -10.46 -2.53 -20.54
N GLU A 442 -9.17 -2.42 -20.88
CA GLU A 442 -8.62 -1.23 -21.56
C GLU A 442 -9.24 -0.98 -22.94
N ASP A 443 -9.48 -2.06 -23.68
CA ASP A 443 -10.09 -2.03 -25.01
C ASP A 443 -11.62 -2.12 -24.99
N GLU A 444 -12.25 -2.21 -23.81
CA GLU A 444 -13.70 -2.20 -23.68
C GLU A 444 -14.24 -0.76 -23.68
N THR A 445 -15.53 -0.61 -24.01
CA THR A 445 -16.19 0.70 -24.00
C THR A 445 -17.61 0.59 -23.43
N ALA A 446 -18.02 1.60 -22.68
CA ALA A 446 -19.36 1.71 -22.13
C ALA A 446 -20.43 2.01 -23.20
N ALA A 447 -20.04 2.65 -24.30
CA ALA A 447 -20.91 2.93 -25.44
C ALA A 447 -20.10 3.03 -26.74
N ARG A 448 -20.71 2.69 -27.86
CA ARG A 448 -20.10 2.76 -29.19
C ARG A 448 -20.48 4.04 -29.93
N THR A 449 -19.71 4.39 -30.97
CA THR A 449 -19.94 5.54 -31.86
C THR A 449 -21.42 5.68 -32.28
N ASP A 450 -22.07 4.60 -32.69
CA ASP A 450 -23.48 4.60 -33.15
C ASP A 450 -24.48 4.93 -32.03
N GLN A 451 -24.21 4.49 -30.81
CA GLN A 451 -25.04 4.82 -29.64
C GLN A 451 -24.85 6.27 -29.22
N LEU A 452 -23.64 6.80 -29.32
CA LEU A 452 -23.27 8.17 -28.91
C LEU A 452 -23.64 9.25 -29.93
N ALA A 453 -23.95 8.88 -31.17
CA ALA A 453 -24.25 9.83 -32.24
C ALA A 453 -25.39 10.79 -31.88
N GLY A 454 -25.06 12.07 -31.71
CA GLY A 454 -25.98 13.15 -31.34
C GLY A 454 -25.98 13.54 -29.86
N ALA A 455 -25.29 12.78 -29.00
CA ALA A 455 -24.99 13.24 -27.64
C ALA A 455 -24.05 14.45 -27.68
N ARG A 456 -24.15 15.35 -26.70
CA ARG A 456 -23.30 16.55 -26.64
C ARG A 456 -22.00 16.34 -25.86
N ILE A 457 -22.08 15.82 -24.64
CA ILE A 457 -20.92 15.63 -23.75
C ILE A 457 -20.81 14.16 -23.35
N ALA A 458 -19.61 13.61 -23.40
CA ALA A 458 -19.27 12.30 -22.85
C ALA A 458 -18.27 12.46 -21.70
N TYR A 459 -18.68 12.07 -20.50
CA TYR A 459 -17.85 12.15 -19.29
C TYR A 459 -17.48 10.74 -18.82
N ASP A 460 -16.21 10.37 -18.95
CA ASP A 460 -15.67 9.14 -18.40
C ASP A 460 -15.09 9.33 -17.00
N LEU A 461 -15.51 8.51 -16.02
CA LEU A 461 -14.91 8.52 -14.69
C LEU A 461 -13.65 7.66 -14.61
N VAL A 462 -13.37 6.84 -15.62
CA VAL A 462 -12.09 6.15 -15.74
C VAL A 462 -10.99 7.19 -15.96
N TYR A 463 -9.93 7.10 -15.16
CA TYR A 463 -8.81 8.04 -15.17
C TYR A 463 -7.50 7.46 -15.68
N ASN A 464 -7.43 6.12 -15.88
CA ASN A 464 -6.28 5.44 -16.44
C ASN A 464 -6.75 4.38 -17.45
N PRO A 465 -6.44 4.54 -18.75
CA PRO A 465 -5.64 5.60 -19.37
C PRO A 465 -6.35 6.98 -19.36
N LEU A 466 -5.58 8.05 -19.61
CA LEU A 466 -6.13 9.42 -19.68
C LEU A 466 -7.12 9.63 -20.83
N GLU A 467 -6.95 8.86 -21.91
CA GLU A 467 -7.88 8.82 -23.04
C GLU A 467 -8.39 7.39 -23.20
N THR A 468 -9.65 7.16 -22.81
CA THR A 468 -10.28 5.84 -22.87
C THR A 468 -10.87 5.55 -24.25
N ARG A 469 -11.23 4.29 -24.51
CA ARG A 469 -11.98 3.95 -25.73
C ARG A 469 -13.32 4.69 -25.80
N PHE A 470 -14.04 4.83 -24.68
CA PHE A 470 -15.31 5.57 -24.64
C PHE A 470 -15.13 7.03 -25.09
N MET A 471 -14.10 7.71 -24.61
CA MET A 471 -13.79 9.08 -25.04
C MET A 471 -13.42 9.17 -26.53
N ARG A 472 -12.67 8.18 -27.06
CA ARG A 472 -12.35 8.10 -28.50
C ARG A 472 -13.60 7.90 -29.36
N GLU A 473 -14.49 7.01 -28.95
CA GLU A 473 -15.76 6.74 -29.64
C GLU A 473 -16.67 7.99 -29.63
N ALA A 474 -16.73 8.71 -28.51
CA ALA A 474 -17.49 9.95 -28.38
C ALA A 474 -16.94 11.08 -29.26
N SER A 475 -15.62 11.28 -29.24
CA SER A 475 -14.96 12.32 -30.05
C SER A 475 -15.18 12.13 -31.56
N ARG A 476 -15.28 10.87 -32.03
CA ARG A 476 -15.55 10.56 -33.46
C ARG A 476 -16.90 11.06 -33.95
N VAL A 477 -17.88 11.22 -33.06
CA VAL A 477 -19.22 11.73 -33.38
C VAL A 477 -19.41 13.19 -32.95
N GLY A 478 -18.33 13.87 -32.56
CA GLY A 478 -18.33 15.29 -32.23
C GLY A 478 -18.77 15.62 -30.81
N CYS A 479 -18.84 14.64 -29.90
CA CYS A 479 -19.04 14.93 -28.48
C CYS A 479 -17.82 15.64 -27.90
N GLU A 480 -18.06 16.61 -27.03
CA GLU A 480 -17.02 17.10 -26.13
C GLU A 480 -16.75 16.03 -25.05
N THR A 481 -15.50 15.87 -24.61
CA THR A 481 -15.13 14.80 -23.67
C THR A 481 -14.52 15.33 -22.38
N ILE A 482 -14.89 14.70 -21.26
CA ILE A 482 -14.28 14.91 -19.95
C ILE A 482 -13.74 13.55 -19.47
N GLY A 483 -12.48 13.48 -19.06
CA GLY A 483 -11.88 12.27 -18.49
C GLY A 483 -11.97 12.21 -16.96
N GLY A 484 -11.54 11.11 -16.35
CA GLY A 484 -11.69 10.90 -14.91
C GLY A 484 -10.69 11.65 -14.03
N LEU A 485 -9.55 12.10 -14.58
CA LEU A 485 -8.47 12.72 -13.80
C LEU A 485 -8.90 13.98 -13.02
N PRO A 486 -9.67 14.95 -13.58
CA PRO A 486 -10.16 16.09 -12.82
C PRO A 486 -10.98 15.69 -11.58
N MET A 487 -11.85 14.68 -11.70
CA MET A 487 -12.62 14.16 -10.56
C MET A 487 -11.71 13.48 -9.54
N LEU A 488 -10.78 12.64 -9.98
CA LEU A 488 -9.82 11.96 -9.09
C LEU A 488 -9.02 12.95 -8.24
N VAL A 489 -8.50 14.02 -8.86
CA VAL A 489 -7.73 15.06 -8.17
C VAL A 489 -8.63 15.93 -7.31
N GLY A 490 -9.82 16.29 -7.80
CA GLY A 490 -10.78 17.12 -7.07
C GLY A 490 -11.26 16.46 -5.76
N GLN A 491 -11.60 15.17 -5.80
CA GLN A 491 -12.05 14.46 -4.60
C GLN A 491 -10.92 14.30 -3.57
N ALA A 492 -9.69 14.07 -4.05
CA ALA A 492 -8.51 13.94 -3.20
C ALA A 492 -8.11 15.29 -2.58
N ALA A 493 -8.30 16.39 -3.31
CA ALA A 493 -8.05 17.73 -2.82
C ALA A 493 -9.04 18.14 -1.72
N ALA A 494 -10.32 17.80 -1.89
CA ALA A 494 -11.33 18.03 -0.87
C ALA A 494 -11.05 17.21 0.41
N GLN A 495 -10.67 15.93 0.25
CA GLN A 495 -10.17 15.07 1.32
C GLN A 495 -9.00 15.69 2.09
N PHE A 496 -7.96 16.11 1.35
CA PHE A 496 -6.78 16.75 1.92
C PHE A 496 -7.15 17.99 2.75
N LYS A 497 -8.05 18.83 2.25
CA LYS A 497 -8.53 20.02 2.96
C LYS A 497 -9.30 19.66 4.23
N LEU A 498 -10.13 18.63 4.21
CA LEU A 498 -10.88 18.16 5.38
C LEU A 498 -9.95 17.70 6.52
N TRP A 499 -8.85 17.02 6.21
CA TRP A 499 -7.92 16.53 7.24
C TRP A 499 -6.94 17.59 7.73
N THR A 500 -6.44 18.44 6.82
CA THR A 500 -5.31 19.33 7.09
C THR A 500 -5.73 20.79 7.32
N SER A 501 -7.00 21.12 7.08
CA SER A 501 -7.50 22.51 7.02
C SER A 501 -6.73 23.42 6.04
N THR A 502 -5.97 22.83 5.11
CA THR A 502 -5.12 23.53 4.15
C THR A 502 -5.56 23.19 2.73
N ASP A 503 -5.54 24.17 1.82
CA ASP A 503 -5.88 23.89 0.42
C ASP A 503 -4.85 22.96 -0.24
N ALA A 504 -5.33 21.94 -0.93
CA ALA A 504 -4.46 21.00 -1.62
C ALA A 504 -3.73 21.68 -2.80
N PRO A 505 -2.47 21.30 -3.07
CA PRO A 505 -1.72 21.76 -4.23
C PRO A 505 -2.16 20.97 -5.48
N LEU A 506 -3.28 21.39 -6.09
CA LEU A 506 -3.96 20.66 -7.18
C LEU A 506 -3.02 20.23 -8.32
N GLU A 507 -2.18 21.14 -8.82
CA GLU A 507 -1.26 20.82 -9.92
C GLU A 507 -0.23 19.75 -9.53
N LYS A 508 0.28 19.77 -8.28
CA LYS A 508 1.21 18.75 -7.80
C LYS A 508 0.56 17.38 -7.70
N MET A 509 -0.70 17.32 -7.26
CA MET A 509 -1.46 16.07 -7.23
C MET A 509 -1.76 15.56 -8.64
N ARG A 510 -2.06 16.47 -9.58
CA ARG A 510 -2.28 16.12 -10.98
C ARG A 510 -1.01 15.58 -11.65
N GLU A 511 0.14 16.23 -11.44
CA GLU A 511 1.45 15.77 -11.90
C GLU A 511 1.77 14.38 -11.34
N ALA A 512 1.55 14.19 -10.03
CA ALA A 512 1.73 12.91 -9.36
C ALA A 512 0.90 11.78 -10.00
N ALA A 513 -0.37 12.03 -10.27
CA ALA A 513 -1.24 11.05 -10.88
C ALA A 513 -0.78 10.67 -12.30
N LYS A 514 -0.41 11.66 -13.12
CA LYS A 514 0.07 11.42 -14.48
C LYS A 514 1.36 10.60 -14.51
N GLU A 515 2.33 10.93 -13.66
CA GLU A 515 3.59 10.16 -13.57
C GLU A 515 3.32 8.69 -13.19
N CYS A 516 2.39 8.44 -12.27
CA CYS A 516 2.00 7.09 -11.91
C CYS A 516 1.44 6.32 -13.12
N PHE A 517 0.58 6.97 -13.92
CA PHE A 517 0.03 6.35 -15.12
C PHE A 517 1.09 6.11 -16.20
N GLU A 518 2.08 7.00 -16.35
CA GLU A 518 3.19 6.84 -17.28
C GLU A 518 4.10 5.66 -16.90
N LYS A 519 4.43 5.51 -15.62
CA LYS A 519 5.18 4.35 -15.10
C LYS A 519 4.44 3.03 -15.35
N GLN A 520 3.13 3.00 -15.13
CA GLN A 520 2.34 1.82 -15.43
C GLN A 520 2.35 1.47 -16.93
N VAL A 521 2.54 2.45 -17.83
CA VAL A 521 2.69 2.19 -19.27
C VAL A 521 4.02 1.54 -19.60
N SER A 522 5.13 1.99 -19.00
CA SER A 522 6.45 1.40 -19.22
C SER A 522 6.49 -0.05 -18.74
N ASP A 523 5.95 -0.32 -17.56
CA ASP A 523 6.01 -1.65 -16.95
C ASP A 523 5.23 -2.69 -17.76
N THR A 524 4.06 -2.30 -18.32
CA THR A 524 3.28 -3.24 -19.18
C THR A 524 3.98 -3.53 -20.52
N GLN A 525 4.83 -2.62 -21.02
CA GLN A 525 5.54 -2.82 -22.29
C GLN A 525 6.75 -3.73 -22.14
N ASP A 526 7.40 -3.73 -20.97
CA ASP A 526 8.55 -4.61 -20.70
C ASP A 526 8.11 -6.04 -20.32
N GLU A 527 6.95 -6.26 -19.69
CA GLU A 527 6.38 -7.61 -19.48
C GLU A 527 5.94 -8.32 -20.77
N SER A 528 5.79 -7.57 -21.87
CA SER A 528 5.31 -8.09 -23.17
C SER A 528 6.43 -8.47 -24.16
N LYS A 529 7.69 -8.34 -23.74
CA LYS A 529 8.89 -8.73 -24.51
C LYS A 529 9.59 -9.92 -23.87
#